data_AF-A0A914GYL1-F1
#
_entry.id   AF-A0A914GYL1-F1
#
_cell.length_a   1.000
_cell.length_b   1.000
_cell.length_c   1.000
_cell.angle_alpha   90.00
_cell.angle_beta   90.00
_cell.angle_gamma   90.00
#
_symmetry.space_group_name_H-M   'P 1'
#
loop_
_entity.id
_entity.type
_entity.pdbx_description
1 polymer ?
#
loop_
_entity_poly.entity_id
_entity_poly.type
_entity_poly.pdbx_seq_one_letter_code
_entity_poly.pdbx_strand_id
1 'polypeptide(L)'
;MHSAAVQYSVSLFIFANLSGSWLLFDILPLHLRRFVFIRRAAMQAANEQCFCKRWAFSLQKSMENENFERHFRLAVQSITPDDYEKAVQCLCGVGWADVEVSRTERGKPFIVRPEDLSVGLNVSHQGDYTVFASSCTNQVGVDVMRLDMCRGNKTANEYINSMAKSASARELRTMRSQPTEQMKMTVFYRYWCLKEAIMKATGHGLVNDLSRYDFIIDPSERYRQGCFITSTTFTEDAKLQPQWIFEESFVDANHVAAVCREKALPAACTFNKDPCAKIFFSKVDFDFLLGDASLLNPLPDGAASEYNNFMEKPRKKF
;
A
#
# COMPACT_ATOMS: atom_id res chain seq x y z
N MET A 1 -28.60 20.03 33.20
CA MET A 1 -28.32 18.59 33.38
C MET A 1 -28.15 17.99 31.99
N HIS A 2 -26.98 17.39 31.80
CA HIS A 2 -26.38 16.58 30.71
C HIS A 2 -27.20 16.29 29.43
N SER A 3 -26.64 16.18 28.22
CA SER A 3 -25.28 16.23 27.68
C SER A 3 -25.41 16.40 26.16
N ALA A 4 -24.47 17.11 25.56
CA ALA A 4 -24.34 17.26 24.12
C ALA A 4 -23.93 15.93 23.46
N ALA A 5 -24.55 15.65 22.31
CA ALA A 5 -24.12 14.61 21.37
C ALA A 5 -23.89 15.33 20.03
N VAL A 6 -22.66 15.76 19.79
CA VAL A 6 -22.20 16.39 18.54
C VAL A 6 -20.82 15.82 18.21
N GLN A 7 -20.64 15.45 16.93
CA GLN A 7 -19.39 15.08 16.22
C GLN A 7 -18.76 13.73 16.66
N TYR A 8 -18.51 12.74 15.78
CA TYR A 8 -17.65 12.78 14.60
C TYR A 8 -18.13 11.85 13.45
N SER A 9 -18.04 12.37 12.23
CA SER A 9 -18.23 11.69 10.94
C SER A 9 -17.12 12.18 9.99
N VAL A 10 -16.76 11.36 8.98
CA VAL A 10 -15.87 11.61 7.80
C VAL A 10 -14.35 11.42 8.10
N SER A 11 -13.48 10.66 7.40
CA SER A 11 -13.34 10.19 5.98
C SER A 11 -12.54 8.85 5.91
N LEU A 12 -12.90 7.77 5.20
CA LEU A 12 -12.97 7.44 3.77
C LEU A 12 -11.62 7.03 3.09
N PHE A 13 -11.45 5.74 2.75
CA PHE A 13 -10.74 5.24 1.56
C PHE A 13 -11.45 3.96 1.05
N ILE A 14 -11.75 3.95 -0.25
CA ILE A 14 -12.58 3.00 -1.02
C ILE A 14 -11.63 2.39 -2.08
N PHE A 15 -11.64 1.08 -2.41
CA PHE A 15 -12.63 0.35 -3.23
C PHE A 15 -13.13 -0.95 -2.60
N ALA A 16 -14.32 -1.48 -2.89
CA ALA A 16 -15.62 -0.97 -3.31
C ALA A 16 -16.58 -2.16 -3.17
N ASN A 17 -17.78 -1.88 -2.67
CA ASN A 17 -18.89 -2.80 -2.63
C ASN A 17 -19.44 -2.98 -4.06
N LEU A 18 -19.21 -4.12 -4.69
CA LEU A 18 -19.96 -4.60 -5.87
C LEU A 18 -20.15 -6.12 -5.82
N SER A 19 -20.77 -6.60 -4.75
CA SER A 19 -21.69 -7.75 -4.75
C SER A 19 -22.16 -7.98 -3.32
N GLY A 20 -23.48 -7.97 -3.10
CA GLY A 20 -24.10 -8.22 -1.81
C GLY A 20 -23.52 -9.45 -1.12
N SER A 21 -22.69 -9.21 -0.12
CA SER A 21 -22.24 -10.11 0.93
C SER A 21 -21.56 -9.21 1.96
N TRP A 22 -22.37 -8.71 2.90
CA TRP A 22 -21.91 -8.01 4.09
C TRP A 22 -21.04 -8.98 4.90
N LEU A 23 -19.70 -8.93 4.80
CA LEU A 23 -18.77 -9.68 5.67
C LEU A 23 -17.29 -9.29 5.37
N LEU A 24 -16.92 -8.05 5.70
CA LEU A 24 -15.52 -7.55 5.61
C LEU A 24 -15.07 -6.70 6.81
N PHE A 25 -15.75 -6.90 7.93
CA PHE A 25 -15.31 -6.57 9.29
C PHE A 25 -15.21 -7.95 9.98
N ASP A 26 -14.04 -8.50 10.28
CA ASP A 26 -13.55 -8.56 11.67
C ASP A 26 -12.37 -9.54 11.78
N ILE A 27 -11.18 -9.20 11.28
CA ILE A 27 -10.00 -10.09 11.43
C ILE A 27 -8.80 -9.39 12.04
N LEU A 28 -8.79 -8.06 12.10
CA LEU A 28 -7.86 -7.28 12.91
C LEU A 28 -8.67 -6.07 13.43
N PRO A 29 -8.63 -5.71 14.74
CA PRO A 29 -9.17 -4.45 15.23
C PRO A 29 -8.79 -3.30 14.30
N LEU A 30 -9.66 -2.30 14.16
CA LEU A 30 -9.39 -1.09 13.38
C LEU A 30 -8.00 -0.48 13.67
N HIS A 31 -7.48 -0.71 14.88
CA HIS A 31 -6.17 -0.27 15.37
C HIS A 31 -4.97 -1.00 14.71
N LEU A 32 -5.10 -2.28 14.34
CA LEU A 32 -4.02 -3.06 13.71
C LEU A 32 -3.92 -2.87 12.19
N ARG A 33 -4.99 -2.36 11.55
CA ARG A 33 -5.00 -2.03 10.11
C ARG A 33 -4.21 -0.76 9.79
N ARG A 34 -3.50 -0.21 10.77
CA ARG A 34 -2.90 1.13 10.76
C ARG A 34 -1.43 1.13 11.18
N PHE A 35 -0.82 -0.05 11.28
CA PHE A 35 0.62 -0.15 11.50
C PHE A 35 1.38 0.17 10.23
N VAL A 36 2.14 1.25 10.29
CA VAL A 36 3.16 1.59 9.29
C VAL A 36 4.51 1.68 10.00
N PHE A 37 5.54 1.36 9.23
CA PHE A 37 6.69 0.53 9.57
C PHE A 37 7.98 1.31 9.78
N ILE A 38 8.78 1.09 10.86
CA ILE A 38 10.01 1.87 10.97
C ILE A 38 11.23 1.36 11.80
N ARG A 39 12.43 1.43 11.19
CA ARG A 39 13.77 1.31 11.80
C ARG A 39 14.73 2.40 11.30
N ARG A 40 15.72 2.81 12.09
CA ARG A 40 16.80 3.79 11.83
C ARG A 40 17.57 3.62 10.50
N ALA A 41 17.69 4.70 9.73
CA ALA A 41 18.88 5.00 8.92
C ALA A 41 19.70 6.06 9.65
N ALA A 42 21.01 5.84 9.80
CA ALA A 42 21.88 6.80 10.46
C ALA A 42 21.92 8.11 9.67
N MET A 43 21.78 9.25 10.37
CA MET A 43 22.03 10.58 9.83
C MET A 43 23.45 10.65 9.25
N GLN A 44 23.58 10.43 7.96
CA GLN A 44 24.68 10.95 7.16
C GLN A 44 24.05 11.72 6.00
N ALA A 45 24.07 13.05 6.13
CA ALA A 45 23.72 14.06 5.15
C ALA A 45 22.50 13.74 4.26
N ALA A 46 21.34 14.29 4.61
CA ALA A 46 20.08 14.24 3.85
C ALA A 46 20.21 14.62 2.35
N ASN A 47 21.33 15.24 1.95
CA ASN A 47 21.60 15.61 0.56
C ASN A 47 22.15 14.49 -0.35
N GLU A 48 22.55 13.32 0.17
CA GLU A 48 23.20 12.28 -0.65
C GLU A 48 22.48 10.92 -0.67
N GLN A 49 21.44 10.74 0.15
CA GLN A 49 20.80 9.44 0.34
C GLN A 49 19.49 9.30 -0.47
N CYS A 50 19.32 8.14 -1.09
CA CYS A 50 18.09 7.77 -1.79
C CYS A 50 17.04 7.21 -0.82
N PHE A 51 15.83 7.75 -0.88
CA PHE A 51 14.68 7.34 -0.07
C PHE A 51 13.78 6.30 -0.74
N CYS A 52 14.10 5.83 -1.94
CA CYS A 52 13.29 4.84 -2.62
C CYS A 52 13.43 3.46 -1.96
N LYS A 53 12.35 2.98 -1.32
CA LYS A 53 12.27 1.65 -0.69
C LYS A 53 10.98 0.95 -1.09
N ARG A 54 11.01 -0.38 -1.14
CA ARG A 54 9.87 -1.26 -1.37
C ARG A 54 9.90 -2.35 -0.31
N TRP A 55 8.92 -2.36 0.60
CA TRP A 55 8.84 -3.36 1.66
C TRP A 55 7.53 -4.10 1.62
N ALA A 56 7.58 -5.36 2.01
CA ALA A 56 6.40 -6.21 2.12
C ALA A 56 6.43 -6.95 3.46
N PHE A 57 5.37 -6.77 4.23
CA PHE A 57 5.19 -7.40 5.52
C PHE A 57 4.10 -8.47 5.41
N SER A 58 4.41 -9.70 5.79
CA SER A 58 3.47 -10.83 5.78
C SER A 58 2.77 -10.92 7.13
N LEU A 59 1.44 -10.86 7.13
CA LEU A 59 0.62 -10.95 8.33
C LEU A 59 0.68 -12.36 8.93
N GLN A 60 0.55 -13.38 8.09
CA GLN A 60 0.60 -14.79 8.50
C GLN A 60 1.93 -15.12 9.18
N LYS A 61 3.06 -14.85 8.52
CA LYS A 61 4.39 -15.13 9.10
C LYS A 61 4.62 -14.40 10.41
N SER A 62 4.06 -13.21 10.52
CA SER A 62 4.23 -12.39 11.71
C SER A 62 3.40 -12.89 12.89
N MET A 63 2.21 -13.44 12.64
CA MET A 63 1.39 -14.11 13.66
C MET A 63 1.97 -15.45 14.12
N GLU A 64 2.76 -16.11 13.27
CA GLU A 64 3.46 -17.36 13.57
C GLU A 64 4.76 -17.15 14.38
N ASN A 65 5.20 -15.90 14.57
CA ASN A 65 6.42 -15.57 15.30
C ASN A 65 6.25 -15.76 16.82
N GLU A 66 7.21 -16.39 17.49
CA GLU A 66 7.20 -16.64 18.93
C GLU A 66 7.13 -15.35 19.77
N ASN A 67 7.70 -14.25 19.26
CA ASN A 67 7.68 -12.93 19.87
C ASN A 67 6.43 -12.12 19.50
N PHE A 68 5.44 -12.70 18.82
CA PHE A 68 4.28 -11.97 18.31
C PHE A 68 3.52 -11.19 19.40
N GLU A 69 3.28 -11.79 20.58
CA GLU A 69 2.62 -11.08 21.68
C GLU A 69 3.42 -9.82 22.09
N ARG A 70 4.73 -9.98 22.30
CA ARG A 70 5.62 -8.88 22.67
C ARG A 70 5.59 -7.78 21.62
N HIS A 71 5.68 -8.16 20.35
CA HIS A 71 5.64 -7.23 19.22
C HIS A 71 4.29 -6.51 19.12
N PHE A 72 3.18 -7.25 19.21
CA PHE A 72 1.84 -6.68 19.22
C PHE A 72 1.68 -5.62 20.32
N ARG A 73 2.07 -5.98 21.54
CA ARG A 73 1.93 -5.11 22.72
C ARG A 73 2.80 -3.86 22.61
N LEU A 74 4.02 -4.00 22.11
CA LEU A 74 4.90 -2.87 21.82
C LEU A 74 4.29 -1.97 20.74
N ALA A 75 3.79 -2.56 19.66
CA ALA A 75 3.21 -1.86 18.53
C ALA A 75 2.01 -1.01 18.97
N VAL A 76 1.04 -1.58 19.68
CA VAL A 76 -0.17 -0.86 20.15
C VAL A 76 0.17 0.35 21.03
N GLN A 77 1.22 0.24 21.84
CA GLN A 77 1.64 1.33 22.75
C GLN A 77 2.58 2.35 22.09
N SER A 78 3.09 2.04 20.90
CA SER A 78 3.93 2.94 20.10
C SER A 78 3.11 3.83 19.16
N ILE A 79 1.79 3.90 19.39
CA ILE A 79 0.82 4.68 18.63
C ILE A 79 0.07 5.58 19.63
N THR A 80 -0.13 6.86 19.33
CA THR A 80 -1.00 7.71 20.17
C THR A 80 -2.46 7.60 19.72
N PRO A 81 -3.45 7.89 20.58
CA PRO A 81 -4.87 7.86 20.20
C PRO A 81 -5.21 8.77 19.01
N ASP A 82 -4.43 9.85 18.85
CA ASP A 82 -4.56 10.85 17.79
C ASP A 82 -3.68 10.53 16.56
N ASP A 83 -2.60 9.76 16.73
CA ASP A 83 -1.63 9.45 15.66
C ASP A 83 -1.92 8.11 15.00
N TYR A 84 -2.58 8.15 13.84
CA TYR A 84 -2.68 6.99 12.95
C TYR A 84 -1.64 6.97 11.82
N GLU A 85 -0.49 7.65 11.96
CA GLU A 85 0.37 7.97 10.80
C GLU A 85 1.89 8.04 10.99
N LYS A 86 2.48 7.53 12.07
CA LYS A 86 3.93 7.68 12.26
C LYS A 86 4.69 6.51 11.60
N ALA A 87 5.04 6.72 10.32
CA ALA A 87 5.70 5.79 9.39
C ALA A 87 7.14 6.18 8.94
N VAL A 88 7.75 7.23 9.49
CA VAL A 88 8.76 8.02 8.75
C VAL A 88 10.19 8.00 9.31
N GLN A 89 10.40 7.57 10.54
CA GLN A 89 11.72 7.52 11.20
C GLN A 89 12.86 6.88 10.35
N CYS A 90 12.57 5.88 9.49
CA CYS A 90 13.55 5.14 8.69
C CYS A 90 14.09 5.96 7.54
N LEU A 91 13.23 6.82 7.00
CA LEU A 91 13.58 7.66 5.89
C LEU A 91 14.21 8.95 6.40
N CYS A 92 13.73 9.51 7.50
CA CYS A 92 14.24 10.78 8.01
C CYS A 92 15.55 10.69 8.80
N GLY A 93 15.84 9.54 9.44
CA GLY A 93 16.94 9.45 10.41
C GLY A 93 16.75 10.30 11.68
N VAL A 94 15.55 10.83 11.92
CA VAL A 94 15.18 11.60 13.13
C VAL A 94 14.55 10.71 14.19
N GLY A 95 14.42 11.17 15.43
CA GLY A 95 13.73 10.42 16.50
C GLY A 95 12.22 10.29 16.23
N TRP A 96 11.59 9.25 16.77
CA TRP A 96 10.14 9.03 16.60
C TRP A 96 9.30 10.25 17.04
N ALA A 97 9.70 10.90 18.14
CA ALA A 97 9.04 12.09 18.68
C ALA A 97 9.17 13.34 17.76
N ASP A 98 10.13 13.34 16.84
CA ASP A 98 10.47 14.49 15.99
C ASP A 98 9.85 14.39 14.59
N VAL A 99 9.20 13.26 14.29
CA VAL A 99 8.44 13.06 13.05
C VAL A 99 7.01 13.56 13.23
N GLU A 100 6.60 14.45 12.33
CA GLU A 100 5.20 14.83 12.19
C GLU A 100 4.70 14.45 10.80
N VAL A 101 3.55 13.77 10.75
CA VAL A 101 2.85 13.38 9.53
C VAL A 101 1.46 13.99 9.57
N SER A 102 1.00 14.44 8.42
CA SER A 102 -0.36 14.93 8.24
C SER A 102 -0.98 14.31 6.99
N ARG A 103 -2.28 14.56 6.77
CA ARG A 103 -3.02 14.07 5.62
C ARG A 103 -3.42 15.22 4.70
N THR A 104 -3.37 14.95 3.40
CA THR A 104 -4.08 15.81 2.43
C THR A 104 -5.58 15.79 2.72
N GLU A 105 -6.35 16.70 2.12
CA GLU A 105 -7.83 16.73 2.24
C GLU A 105 -8.49 15.38 1.91
N ARG A 106 -7.85 14.58 1.05
CA ARG A 106 -8.33 13.26 0.62
C ARG A 106 -7.69 12.12 1.39
N GLY A 107 -6.96 12.40 2.47
CA GLY A 107 -6.44 11.40 3.39
C GLY A 107 -5.06 10.83 3.04
N LYS A 108 -4.33 11.35 2.05
CA LYS A 108 -2.99 10.83 1.70
C LYS A 108 -1.96 11.31 2.74
N PRO A 109 -1.19 10.43 3.39
CA PRO A 109 -0.15 10.82 4.34
C PRO A 109 0.99 11.60 3.66
N PHE A 110 1.50 12.63 4.33
CA PHE A 110 2.71 13.36 3.96
C PHE A 110 3.46 13.84 5.19
N ILE A 111 4.78 14.00 5.07
CA ILE A 111 5.66 14.39 6.16
C ILE A 111 5.60 15.91 6.32
N VAL A 112 5.29 16.38 7.54
CA VAL A 112 5.33 17.79 7.92
C VAL A 112 6.68 18.12 8.55
N ARG A 113 7.21 17.22 9.38
CA ARG A 113 8.53 17.39 10.00
C ARG A 113 9.41 16.15 9.82
N PRO A 114 10.70 16.34 9.46
CA PRO A 114 11.37 17.64 9.22
C PRO A 114 10.93 18.33 7.92
N GLU A 115 10.84 19.68 7.93
CA GLU A 115 10.27 20.49 6.83
C GLU A 115 11.04 20.36 5.51
N ASP A 116 12.37 20.16 5.60
CA ASP A 116 13.26 20.08 4.43
C ASP A 116 13.22 18.71 3.73
N LEU A 117 12.45 17.75 4.25
CA LEU A 117 12.41 16.39 3.73
C LEU A 117 11.27 16.20 2.73
N SER A 118 11.61 16.20 1.44
CA SER A 118 10.70 15.85 0.36
C SER A 118 10.72 14.34 0.10
N VAL A 119 9.86 13.61 0.81
CA VAL A 119 9.73 12.15 0.69
C VAL A 119 8.27 11.74 0.60
N GLY A 120 7.95 11.03 -0.47
CA GLY A 120 6.64 10.43 -0.67
C GLY A 120 6.56 9.09 0.01
N LEU A 121 5.38 8.80 0.57
CA LEU A 121 5.06 7.55 1.23
C LEU A 121 3.72 7.02 0.77
N ASN A 122 3.65 5.71 0.60
CA ASN A 122 2.39 5.06 0.37
C ASN A 122 2.38 3.62 0.86
N VAL A 123 1.19 3.17 1.27
CA VAL A 123 0.94 1.81 1.76
C VAL A 123 -0.25 1.21 1.03
N SER A 124 -0.22 -0.10 0.85
CA SER A 124 -1.39 -0.88 0.45
C SER A 124 -1.39 -2.20 1.21
N HIS A 125 -2.57 -2.79 1.38
CA HIS A 125 -2.68 -4.10 2.00
C HIS A 125 -3.76 -4.91 1.29
N GLN A 126 -3.49 -6.18 1.02
CA GLN A 126 -4.47 -7.12 0.49
C GLN A 126 -3.96 -8.55 0.67
N GLY A 127 -4.86 -9.45 1.04
CA GLY A 127 -4.49 -10.83 1.32
C GLY A 127 -3.58 -10.93 2.54
N ASP A 128 -2.42 -11.55 2.37
CA ASP A 128 -1.44 -11.75 3.44
C ASP A 128 -0.47 -10.58 3.61
N TYR A 129 -0.41 -9.63 2.67
CA TYR A 129 0.62 -8.60 2.68
C TYR A 129 0.09 -7.20 2.95
N THR A 130 0.85 -6.48 3.76
CA THR A 130 0.92 -5.03 3.73
C THR A 130 2.22 -4.63 3.03
N VAL A 131 2.11 -3.85 1.96
CA VAL A 131 3.26 -3.32 1.22
C VAL A 131 3.44 -1.82 1.47
N PHE A 132 4.68 -1.38 1.38
CA PHE A 132 5.10 0.00 1.54
C PHE A 132 6.00 0.41 0.39
N ALA A 133 5.81 1.63 -0.11
CA ALA A 133 6.71 2.27 -1.05
C ALA A 133 7.01 3.70 -0.64
N SER A 134 8.26 4.10 -0.81
CA SER A 134 8.71 5.47 -0.63
C SER A 134 9.42 6.01 -1.88
N SER A 135 9.48 7.33 -2.02
CA SER A 135 10.17 8.01 -3.13
C SER A 135 10.88 9.27 -2.64
N CYS A 136 11.90 9.70 -3.38
CA CYS A 136 12.57 11.00 -3.20
C CYS A 136 11.71 12.20 -3.65
N THR A 137 10.43 11.98 -3.97
CA THR A 137 9.42 13.02 -4.22
C THR A 137 8.13 12.62 -3.54
N ASN A 138 7.24 13.58 -3.30
CA ASN A 138 5.96 13.35 -2.59
C ASN A 138 4.94 12.52 -3.39
N GLN A 139 5.20 12.23 -4.66
CA GLN A 139 4.30 11.52 -5.56
C GLN A 139 4.75 10.07 -5.76
N VAL A 140 4.35 9.24 -4.79
CA VAL A 140 4.43 7.78 -4.89
C VAL A 140 3.12 7.15 -4.47
N GLY A 141 2.77 6.05 -5.13
CA GLY A 141 1.63 5.21 -4.81
C GLY A 141 1.99 3.74 -5.00
N VAL A 142 1.47 2.86 -4.16
CA VAL A 142 1.68 1.42 -4.26
C VAL A 142 0.35 0.71 -4.10
N ASP A 143 0.21 -0.39 -4.83
CA ASP A 143 -0.88 -1.32 -4.60
C ASP A 143 -0.41 -2.77 -4.64
N VAL A 144 -1.10 -3.64 -3.89
CA VAL A 144 -0.86 -5.08 -3.84
C VAL A 144 -2.20 -5.81 -3.90
N MET A 145 -2.25 -6.89 -4.68
CA MET A 145 -3.43 -7.74 -4.80
C MET A 145 -3.03 -9.21 -4.77
N ARG A 146 -3.69 -10.00 -3.93
CA ARG A 146 -3.68 -11.46 -3.99
C ARG A 146 -4.42 -11.92 -5.24
N LEU A 147 -3.80 -12.85 -5.95
CA LEU A 147 -4.33 -13.55 -7.11
C LEU A 147 -5.34 -14.60 -6.65
N ASP A 148 -6.58 -14.17 -6.39
CA ASP A 148 -7.68 -15.11 -6.14
C ASP A 148 -8.18 -15.68 -7.47
N MET A 149 -8.12 -17.01 -7.61
CA MET A 149 -8.54 -17.72 -8.84
C MET A 149 -10.07 -17.72 -9.02
N CYS A 150 -10.83 -17.73 -7.92
CA CYS A 150 -12.29 -17.68 -7.91
C CYS A 150 -12.76 -16.64 -6.90
N ARG A 151 -13.54 -15.64 -7.35
CA ARG A 151 -14.21 -14.69 -6.45
C ARG A 151 -15.71 -14.86 -6.51
N GLY A 152 -16.30 -15.31 -5.40
CA GLY A 152 -17.76 -15.36 -5.22
C GLY A 152 -18.48 -16.27 -6.20
N ASN A 153 -17.89 -17.42 -6.54
CA ASN A 153 -18.43 -18.41 -7.50
C ASN A 153 -18.74 -17.84 -8.90
N LYS A 154 -18.09 -16.75 -9.29
CA LYS A 154 -18.18 -16.16 -10.63
C LYS A 154 -17.04 -16.65 -11.52
N THR A 155 -17.31 -16.79 -12.81
CA THR A 155 -16.29 -16.85 -13.86
C THR A 155 -15.51 -15.52 -13.92
N ALA A 156 -14.30 -15.55 -14.47
CA ALA A 156 -13.48 -14.36 -14.67
C ALA A 156 -14.21 -13.33 -15.55
N ASN A 157 -14.91 -13.78 -16.60
CA ASN A 157 -15.69 -12.89 -17.46
C ASN A 157 -16.83 -12.20 -16.70
N GLU A 158 -17.58 -12.92 -15.87
CA GLU A 158 -18.64 -12.33 -15.05
C GLU A 158 -18.08 -11.30 -14.06
N TYR A 159 -16.93 -11.61 -13.44
CA TYR A 159 -16.27 -10.69 -12.53
C TYR A 159 -15.77 -9.42 -13.24
N ILE A 160 -15.04 -9.58 -14.36
CA ILE A 160 -14.56 -8.47 -15.19
C ILE A 160 -15.74 -7.61 -15.67
N ASN A 161 -16.84 -8.23 -16.08
CA ASN A 161 -18.04 -7.50 -16.51
C ASN A 161 -18.66 -6.68 -15.37
N SER A 162 -18.67 -7.22 -14.15
CA SER A 162 -19.19 -6.49 -12.98
C SER A 162 -18.37 -5.23 -12.64
N MET A 163 -17.10 -5.20 -13.05
CA MET A 163 -16.17 -4.08 -12.85
C MET A 163 -15.90 -3.28 -14.13
N ALA A 164 -16.67 -3.49 -15.20
CA ALA A 164 -16.37 -2.93 -16.51
C ALA A 164 -16.32 -1.40 -16.55
N LYS A 165 -17.09 -0.71 -15.69
CA LYS A 165 -17.05 0.76 -15.57
C LYS A 165 -15.72 1.30 -15.02
N SER A 166 -14.91 0.44 -14.40
CA SER A 166 -13.62 0.82 -13.83
C SER A 166 -12.45 0.64 -14.80
N ALA A 167 -12.70 0.22 -16.04
CA ALA A 167 -11.67 -0.10 -17.02
C ALA A 167 -11.99 0.53 -18.39
N SER A 168 -10.94 0.84 -19.15
CA SER A 168 -11.08 1.30 -20.52
C SER A 168 -11.57 0.16 -21.44
N ALA A 169 -12.09 0.52 -22.61
CA ALA A 169 -12.47 -0.48 -23.62
C ALA A 169 -11.29 -1.34 -24.08
N ARG A 170 -10.08 -0.77 -24.10
CA ARG A 170 -8.84 -1.47 -24.46
C ARG A 170 -8.44 -2.46 -23.37
N GLU A 171 -8.41 -2.04 -22.11
CA GLU A 171 -8.12 -2.91 -20.96
C GLU A 171 -9.11 -4.08 -20.88
N LEU A 172 -10.41 -3.81 -21.06
CA LEU A 172 -11.45 -4.86 -21.08
C LEU A 172 -11.21 -5.89 -22.19
N ARG A 173 -10.78 -5.43 -23.37
CA ARG A 173 -10.44 -6.33 -24.47
C ARG A 173 -9.24 -7.20 -24.12
N THR A 174 -8.18 -6.60 -23.58
CA THR A 174 -6.96 -7.30 -23.17
C THR A 174 -7.23 -8.32 -22.06
N MET A 175 -8.06 -7.98 -21.07
CA MET A 175 -8.46 -8.91 -20.02
C MET A 175 -9.26 -10.08 -20.57
N ARG A 176 -10.26 -9.83 -21.42
CA ARG A 176 -11.16 -10.87 -21.95
C ARG A 176 -10.49 -11.78 -22.99
N SER A 177 -9.44 -11.32 -23.68
CA SER A 177 -8.74 -12.09 -24.71
C SER A 177 -7.78 -13.14 -24.15
N GLN A 178 -7.54 -13.17 -22.83
CA GLN A 178 -6.66 -14.17 -22.24
C GLN A 178 -7.25 -15.59 -22.34
N PRO A 179 -6.42 -16.61 -22.59
CA PRO A 179 -6.90 -17.94 -22.96
C PRO A 179 -7.49 -18.73 -21.79
N THR A 180 -7.11 -18.42 -20.54
CA THR A 180 -7.59 -19.13 -19.34
C THR A 180 -8.17 -18.16 -18.32
N GLU A 181 -9.10 -18.63 -17.49
CA GLU A 181 -9.71 -17.83 -16.43
C GLU A 181 -8.66 -17.25 -15.46
N GLN A 182 -7.63 -18.04 -15.13
CA GLN A 182 -6.49 -17.59 -14.34
C GLN A 182 -5.73 -16.44 -15.00
N MET A 183 -5.45 -16.53 -16.30
CA MET A 183 -4.76 -15.45 -17.02
C MET A 183 -5.62 -14.19 -17.11
N LYS A 184 -6.94 -14.32 -17.35
CA LYS A 184 -7.88 -13.19 -17.32
C LYS A 184 -7.85 -12.48 -15.98
N MET A 185 -7.95 -13.22 -14.88
CA MET A 185 -7.91 -12.67 -13.53
C MET A 185 -6.54 -12.08 -13.19
N THR A 186 -5.44 -12.69 -13.64
CA THR A 186 -4.09 -12.14 -13.44
C THR A 186 -3.93 -10.78 -14.11
N VAL A 187 -4.40 -10.64 -15.37
CA VAL A 187 -4.38 -9.36 -16.09
C VAL A 187 -5.34 -8.35 -15.46
N PHE A 188 -6.49 -8.79 -14.94
CA PHE A 188 -7.39 -7.94 -14.16
C PHE A 188 -6.68 -7.35 -12.93
N TYR A 189 -6.05 -8.18 -12.10
CA TYR A 189 -5.34 -7.69 -10.91
C TYR A 189 -4.14 -6.82 -11.26
N ARG A 190 -3.43 -7.12 -12.36
CA ARG A 190 -2.37 -6.24 -12.90
C ARG A 190 -2.90 -4.83 -13.17
N TYR A 191 -3.97 -4.70 -13.95
CA TYR A 191 -4.59 -3.40 -14.22
C TYR A 191 -5.15 -2.73 -12.97
N TRP A 192 -5.72 -3.51 -12.06
CA TRP A 192 -6.23 -2.99 -10.80
C TRP A 192 -5.12 -2.34 -9.97
N CYS A 193 -3.99 -3.03 -9.78
CA CYS A 193 -2.85 -2.49 -9.06
C CYS A 193 -2.30 -1.22 -9.72
N LEU A 194 -2.22 -1.19 -11.05
CA LEU A 194 -1.77 -0.01 -11.79
C LEU A 194 -2.67 1.22 -11.55
N LYS A 195 -4.00 1.04 -11.64
CA LYS A 195 -4.99 2.10 -11.39
C LYS A 195 -4.94 2.60 -9.94
N GLU A 196 -4.90 1.69 -8.97
CA GLU A 196 -4.79 2.05 -7.56
C GLU A 196 -3.47 2.78 -7.26
N ALA A 197 -2.36 2.33 -7.85
CA ALA A 197 -1.06 2.95 -7.64
C ALA A 197 -1.03 4.40 -8.15
N ILE A 198 -1.56 4.71 -9.34
CA ILE A 198 -1.61 6.10 -9.83
C ILE A 198 -2.54 6.99 -9.00
N MET A 199 -3.69 6.45 -8.58
CA MET A 199 -4.62 7.17 -7.71
C MET A 199 -4.00 7.53 -6.35
N LYS A 200 -3.25 6.59 -5.79
CA LYS A 200 -2.52 6.80 -4.53
C LYS A 200 -1.33 7.75 -4.71
N ALA A 201 -0.67 7.71 -5.87
CA ALA A 201 0.42 8.62 -6.19
C ALA A 201 -0.05 10.08 -6.32
N THR A 202 -1.15 10.31 -7.05
CA THR A 202 -1.74 11.64 -7.22
C THR A 202 -2.49 12.14 -5.97
N GLY A 203 -2.95 11.23 -5.12
CA GLY A 203 -3.77 11.60 -3.96
C GLY A 203 -5.19 12.04 -4.33
N HIS A 204 -5.62 11.82 -5.58
CA HIS A 204 -6.98 12.14 -6.01
C HIS A 204 -8.04 11.26 -5.33
N GLY A 205 -7.69 10.17 -4.67
CA GLY A 205 -8.70 9.25 -4.14
C GLY A 205 -9.59 8.70 -5.26
N LEU A 206 -10.81 8.27 -4.94
CA LEU A 206 -11.73 7.76 -5.96
C LEU A 206 -12.02 8.81 -7.04
N VAL A 207 -11.64 8.48 -8.26
CA VAL A 207 -12.06 9.24 -9.44
C VAL A 207 -13.45 8.76 -9.83
N ASN A 208 -14.34 9.70 -10.18
CA ASN A 208 -15.72 9.39 -10.57
C ASN A 208 -15.81 8.46 -11.80
N ASP A 209 -14.76 8.44 -12.63
CA ASP A 209 -14.67 7.60 -13.81
C ASP A 209 -13.24 7.10 -14.06
N LEU A 210 -12.97 5.84 -13.70
CA LEU A 210 -11.68 5.17 -13.93
C LEU A 210 -11.50 4.67 -15.37
N SER A 211 -12.54 4.71 -16.21
CA SER A 211 -12.42 4.31 -17.61
C SER A 211 -11.60 5.31 -18.44
N ARG A 212 -11.48 6.55 -17.94
CA ARG A 212 -10.59 7.61 -18.48
C ARG A 212 -9.11 7.27 -18.32
N TYR A 213 -8.78 6.39 -17.38
CA TYR A 213 -7.43 5.94 -17.09
C TYR A 213 -7.17 4.68 -17.89
N ASP A 214 -6.19 4.71 -18.78
CA ASP A 214 -5.96 3.61 -19.69
C ASP A 214 -4.48 3.24 -19.72
N PHE A 215 -4.21 1.98 -19.40
CA PHE A 215 -2.87 1.41 -19.29
C PHE A 215 -2.52 0.57 -20.51
N ILE A 216 -1.39 0.88 -21.11
CA ILE A 216 -0.84 0.18 -22.27
C ILE A 216 0.30 -0.71 -21.77
N ILE A 217 0.06 -2.01 -21.78
CA ILE A 217 1.02 -3.05 -21.42
C ILE A 217 1.56 -3.71 -22.69
N ASP A 218 2.82 -4.12 -22.70
CA ASP A 218 3.40 -4.88 -23.81
C ASP A 218 2.94 -6.35 -23.71
N PRO A 219 2.23 -6.89 -24.72
CA PRO A 219 1.75 -8.27 -24.70
C PRO A 219 2.86 -9.33 -24.83
N SER A 220 4.07 -8.94 -25.25
CA SER A 220 5.23 -9.84 -25.33
C SER A 220 5.91 -10.04 -23.98
N GLU A 221 5.64 -9.16 -23.00
CA GLU A 221 6.23 -9.26 -21.68
C GLU A 221 5.65 -10.40 -20.85
N ARG A 222 6.54 -11.18 -20.25
CA ARG A 222 6.17 -12.26 -19.36
C ARG A 222 5.82 -11.72 -17.97
N TYR A 223 4.54 -11.43 -17.75
CA TYR A 223 4.00 -11.06 -16.44
C TYR A 223 3.83 -12.29 -15.53
N ARG A 224 4.90 -12.67 -14.83
CA ARG A 224 4.96 -13.81 -13.90
C ARG A 224 5.96 -13.54 -12.79
N GLN A 225 5.98 -14.40 -11.77
CA GLN A 225 6.91 -14.29 -10.65
C GLN A 225 8.36 -14.02 -11.11
N GLY A 226 9.00 -13.05 -10.46
CA GLY A 226 10.35 -12.59 -10.79
C GLY A 226 10.42 -11.51 -11.87
N CYS A 227 9.29 -11.09 -12.46
CA CYS A 227 9.29 -9.96 -13.38
C CYS A 227 9.57 -8.63 -12.66
N PHE A 228 10.14 -7.70 -13.42
CA PHE A 228 10.22 -6.28 -13.06
C PHE A 228 9.99 -5.49 -14.33
N ILE A 229 8.77 -4.99 -14.50
CA ILE A 229 8.32 -4.34 -15.73
C ILE A 229 8.19 -2.84 -15.48
N THR A 230 8.72 -2.05 -16.40
CA THR A 230 8.66 -0.58 -16.40
C THR A 230 8.29 0.01 -17.75
N SER A 231 7.89 -0.84 -18.71
CA SER A 231 7.49 -0.43 -20.07
C SER A 231 6.04 0.05 -20.14
N THR A 232 5.23 -0.25 -19.13
CA THR A 232 3.82 0.14 -19.06
C THR A 232 3.67 1.65 -19.12
N THR A 233 2.83 2.10 -20.06
CA THR A 233 2.50 3.52 -20.23
C THR A 233 1.06 3.79 -19.85
N PHE A 234 0.79 5.05 -19.50
CA PHE A 234 -0.49 5.50 -18.96
C PHE A 234 -1.00 6.69 -19.75
N THR A 235 -2.29 6.66 -20.10
CA THR A 235 -3.01 7.80 -20.64
C THR A 235 -4.19 8.17 -19.76
N GLU A 236 -4.41 9.47 -19.57
CA GLU A 236 -5.60 10.05 -18.95
C GLU A 236 -6.31 10.88 -20.02
N ASP A 237 -7.59 10.60 -20.28
CA ASP A 237 -8.35 11.23 -21.37
C ASP A 237 -7.67 11.13 -22.74
N ALA A 238 -7.14 9.95 -23.04
CA ALA A 238 -6.36 9.67 -24.25
C ALA A 238 -5.08 10.52 -24.41
N LYS A 239 -4.66 11.27 -23.38
CA LYS A 239 -3.38 11.99 -23.38
C LYS A 239 -2.33 11.19 -22.61
N LEU A 240 -1.18 10.97 -23.25
CA LEU A 240 -0.04 10.31 -22.63
C LEU A 240 0.44 11.10 -21.42
N GLN A 241 0.72 10.39 -20.32
CA GLN A 241 1.23 10.95 -19.07
C GLN A 241 2.67 10.45 -18.83
N PRO A 242 3.67 10.99 -19.55
CA PRO A 242 5.06 10.49 -19.53
C PRO A 242 5.83 10.81 -18.24
N GLN A 243 5.24 11.62 -17.35
CA GLN A 243 5.80 11.95 -16.04
C GLN A 243 5.69 10.80 -15.05
N TRP A 244 4.88 9.77 -15.32
CA TRP A 244 4.69 8.62 -14.45
C TRP A 244 5.48 7.41 -14.93
N ILE A 245 6.11 6.72 -13.98
CA ILE A 245 6.72 5.40 -14.16
C ILE A 245 5.98 4.39 -13.29
N PHE A 246 5.67 3.24 -13.87
CA PHE A 246 5.07 2.11 -13.18
C PHE A 246 6.12 1.00 -13.01
N GLU A 247 6.31 0.52 -11.79
CA GLU A 247 7.15 -0.62 -11.46
C GLU A 247 6.22 -1.79 -11.12
N GLU A 248 6.13 -2.77 -12.00
CA GLU A 248 5.27 -3.94 -11.80
C GLU A 248 6.09 -5.16 -11.41
N SER A 249 5.71 -5.80 -10.32
CA SER A 249 6.43 -6.96 -9.77
C SER A 249 5.52 -7.86 -8.94
N PHE A 250 6.09 -8.91 -8.37
CA PHE A 250 5.41 -9.84 -7.48
C PHE A 250 6.06 -9.78 -6.10
N VAL A 251 5.24 -9.75 -5.05
CA VAL A 251 5.71 -9.87 -3.66
C VAL A 251 6.01 -11.34 -3.33
N ASP A 252 5.18 -12.23 -3.85
CA ASP A 252 5.39 -13.69 -3.86
C ASP A 252 4.63 -14.33 -5.02
N ALA A 253 4.47 -15.67 -5.01
CA ALA A 253 3.78 -16.39 -6.07
C ALA A 253 2.30 -16.01 -6.23
N ASN A 254 1.68 -15.45 -5.19
CA ASN A 254 0.24 -15.21 -5.11
C ASN A 254 -0.12 -13.72 -4.99
N HIS A 255 0.85 -12.81 -4.92
CA HIS A 255 0.60 -11.39 -4.75
C HIS A 255 1.32 -10.56 -5.81
N VAL A 256 0.54 -9.88 -6.64
CA VAL A 256 1.03 -8.90 -7.61
C VAL A 256 1.06 -7.53 -6.96
N ALA A 257 2.00 -6.69 -7.37
CA ALA A 257 2.10 -5.33 -6.90
C ALA A 257 2.52 -4.38 -8.03
N ALA A 258 2.05 -3.14 -7.92
CA ALA A 258 2.47 -2.04 -8.77
C ALA A 258 2.87 -0.84 -7.91
N VAL A 259 3.94 -0.16 -8.31
CA VAL A 259 4.34 1.11 -7.72
C VAL A 259 4.31 2.17 -8.81
N CYS A 260 3.61 3.27 -8.56
CA CYS A 260 3.59 4.44 -9.42
C CYS A 260 4.45 5.54 -8.77
N ARG A 261 5.35 6.15 -9.53
CA ARG A 261 6.18 7.26 -9.08
C ARG A 261 6.45 8.26 -10.20
N GLU A 262 6.86 9.47 -9.82
CA GLU A 262 7.39 10.43 -10.78
C GLU A 262 8.67 9.93 -11.47
N LYS A 263 8.80 10.33 -12.74
CA LYS A 263 9.98 10.13 -13.56
C LYS A 263 11.10 11.10 -13.19
N ALA A 264 10.76 12.37 -12.96
CA ALA A 264 11.70 13.40 -12.56
C ALA A 264 12.00 13.25 -11.06
N LEU A 265 13.26 12.95 -10.73
CA LEU A 265 13.71 12.66 -9.37
C LEU A 265 14.98 13.48 -9.06
N PRO A 266 15.22 13.83 -7.78
CA PRO A 266 16.42 14.56 -7.38
C PRO A 266 17.72 13.83 -7.73
N ALA A 267 18.82 14.56 -7.90
CA ALA A 267 20.14 14.00 -8.27
C ALA A 267 20.65 12.92 -7.29
N ALA A 268 20.27 13.01 -6.00
CA ALA A 268 20.63 12.01 -4.99
C ALA A 268 19.94 10.65 -5.20
N CYS A 269 18.80 10.62 -5.91
CA CYS A 269 17.97 9.44 -6.08
C CYS A 269 18.66 8.38 -6.95
N THR A 270 18.59 7.11 -6.53
CA THR A 270 19.13 5.96 -7.29
C THR A 270 18.59 5.90 -8.71
N PHE A 271 17.31 6.18 -8.93
CA PHE A 271 16.71 6.15 -10.27
C PHE A 271 17.11 7.34 -11.15
N ASN A 272 17.62 8.43 -10.57
CA ASN A 272 18.23 9.52 -11.34
C ASN A 272 19.65 9.12 -11.78
N LYS A 273 20.42 8.51 -10.87
CA LYS A 273 21.78 8.02 -11.13
C LYS A 273 21.82 6.84 -12.09
N ASP A 274 20.88 5.91 -11.97
CA ASP A 274 20.70 4.74 -12.81
C ASP A 274 19.21 4.57 -13.16
N PRO A 275 18.76 5.06 -14.33
CA PRO A 275 17.39 4.91 -14.80
C PRO A 275 16.94 3.44 -14.97
N CYS A 276 17.87 2.49 -15.05
CA CYS A 276 17.60 1.06 -15.17
C CYS A 276 17.59 0.34 -13.81
N ALA A 277 17.81 1.05 -12.70
CA ALA A 277 17.80 0.48 -11.36
C ALA A 277 16.46 -0.21 -11.07
N LYS A 278 16.53 -1.33 -10.35
CA LYS A 278 15.37 -2.15 -9.99
C LYS A 278 15.32 -2.31 -8.47
N ILE A 279 14.19 -1.95 -7.87
CA ILE A 279 13.96 -2.11 -6.43
C ILE A 279 12.79 -3.07 -6.26
N PHE A 280 13.09 -4.34 -5.98
CA PHE A 280 12.08 -5.34 -5.64
C PHE A 280 11.62 -5.17 -4.20
N PHE A 281 10.43 -5.72 -3.88
CA PHE A 281 9.93 -5.76 -2.52
C PHE A 281 10.82 -6.64 -1.63
N SER A 282 11.45 -6.02 -0.63
CA SER A 282 12.13 -6.75 0.44
C SER A 282 11.11 -7.16 1.49
N LYS A 283 11.14 -8.43 1.90
CA LYS A 283 10.28 -8.92 2.98
C LYS A 283 10.83 -8.44 4.33
N VAL A 284 9.94 -7.95 5.18
CA VAL A 284 10.27 -7.43 6.52
C VAL A 284 9.37 -8.08 7.57
N ASP A 285 9.81 -8.11 8.82
CA ASP A 285 9.14 -8.72 9.97
C ASP A 285 8.99 -7.72 11.13
N PHE A 286 8.31 -8.11 12.22
CA PHE A 286 8.10 -7.20 13.35
C PHE A 286 9.39 -6.71 14.00
N ASP A 287 10.44 -7.52 14.05
CA ASP A 287 11.74 -7.11 14.58
C ASP A 287 12.33 -5.96 13.75
N PHE A 288 12.26 -6.06 12.42
CA PHE A 288 12.63 -4.95 11.53
C PHE A 288 11.77 -3.70 11.74
N LEU A 289 10.51 -3.85 12.15
CA LEU A 289 9.54 -2.77 12.19
C LEU A 289 9.43 -2.03 13.52
N LEU A 290 9.73 -2.73 14.61
CA LEU A 290 9.55 -2.25 15.97
C LEU A 290 10.88 -2.08 16.70
N GLY A 291 12.01 -2.40 16.05
CA GLY A 291 13.33 -2.40 16.68
C GLY A 291 13.72 -1.07 17.35
N ASP A 292 13.20 0.07 16.86
CA ASP A 292 13.43 1.41 17.41
C ASP A 292 12.14 2.08 17.94
N ALA A 293 11.07 1.31 18.13
CA ALA A 293 9.79 1.86 18.55
C ALA A 293 9.84 2.35 20.01
N SER A 294 9.36 3.57 20.23
CA SER A 294 9.21 4.16 21.57
C SER A 294 7.77 4.03 22.03
N LEU A 295 7.56 3.77 23.32
CA LEU A 295 6.24 3.84 23.93
C LEU A 295 5.77 5.30 23.92
N LEU A 296 4.72 5.59 23.17
CA LEU A 296 4.13 6.93 23.10
C LEU A 296 2.87 7.05 23.94
N ASN A 297 2.11 5.96 24.03
CA ASN A 297 0.88 5.87 24.78
C ASN A 297 0.89 4.57 25.58
N PRO A 298 1.59 4.54 26.73
CA PRO A 298 1.64 3.36 27.57
C PRO A 298 0.23 3.03 28.07
N LEU A 299 -0.23 1.80 27.79
CA LEU A 299 -1.54 1.34 28.24
C LEU A 299 -1.42 0.71 29.64
N PRO A 300 -2.48 0.77 30.47
CA PRO A 300 -2.60 -0.08 31.65
C PRO A 300 -2.34 -1.53 31.24
N ASP A 301 -1.69 -2.33 32.08
CA ASP A 301 -1.28 -3.73 31.82
C ASP A 301 -0.27 -3.97 30.66
N GLY A 302 0.23 -2.91 30.04
CA GLY A 302 1.16 -3.02 28.91
C GLY A 302 0.52 -3.65 27.68
N ALA A 303 -0.76 -3.36 27.42
CA ALA A 303 -1.55 -3.84 26.28
C ALA A 303 -1.85 -5.36 26.26
N ALA A 304 -1.76 -6.04 27.41
CA ALA A 304 -2.15 -7.44 27.55
C ALA A 304 -3.65 -7.64 27.27
N SER A 305 -4.51 -6.73 27.75
CA SER A 305 -5.96 -6.79 27.47
C SER A 305 -6.26 -6.68 25.97
N GLU A 306 -5.56 -5.78 25.26
CA GLU A 306 -5.72 -5.63 23.80
C GLU A 306 -5.24 -6.86 23.03
N TYR A 307 -4.18 -7.50 23.48
CA TYR A 307 -3.69 -8.74 22.89
C TYR A 307 -4.69 -9.88 23.06
N ASN A 308 -5.25 -10.06 24.27
CA ASN A 308 -6.26 -11.09 24.52
C ASN A 308 -7.52 -10.87 23.66
N ASN A 309 -8.01 -9.63 23.62
CA ASN A 309 -9.14 -9.23 22.76
C ASN A 309 -8.86 -9.49 21.27
N PHE A 310 -7.60 -9.35 20.82
CA PHE A 310 -7.21 -9.71 19.47
C PHE A 310 -7.25 -11.22 19.23
N MET A 311 -6.70 -12.01 20.16
CA MET A 311 -6.60 -13.46 20.04
C MET A 311 -7.96 -14.17 20.06
N GLU A 312 -8.96 -13.58 20.73
CA GLU A 312 -10.34 -14.09 20.75
C GLU A 312 -11.08 -13.90 19.41
N LYS A 313 -10.59 -13.03 18.52
CA LYS A 313 -11.24 -12.79 17.24
C LYS A 313 -11.11 -14.00 16.31
N PRO A 314 -12.18 -14.37 15.59
CA PRO A 314 -12.14 -15.50 14.68
C PRO A 314 -11.08 -15.28 13.60
N ARG A 315 -10.12 -16.21 13.53
CA ARG A 315 -9.11 -16.23 12.46
C ARG A 315 -9.81 -16.60 11.15
N LYS A 316 -9.73 -15.75 10.13
CA LYS A 316 -10.12 -16.18 8.78
C LYS A 316 -9.18 -17.29 8.35
N LYS A 317 -9.74 -18.42 7.90
CA LYS A 317 -9.00 -19.37 7.07
C LYS A 317 -8.84 -18.67 5.72
N PHE A 318 -7.61 -18.28 5.39
CA PHE A 318 -7.27 -17.52 4.18
C PHE A 318 -7.32 -18.37 2.91
#